data_AF-A0A925CNE4-F1
#
_entry.id   AF-A0A925CNE4-F1
#
_cell.length_a   1.000
_cell.length_b   1.000
_cell.length_c   1.000
_cell.angle_alpha   90.00
_cell.angle_beta   90.00
_cell.angle_gamma   90.00
#
_symmetry.space_group_name_H-M   'P 1'
#
loop_
_entity.id
_entity.type
_entity.pdbx_description
1 polymer ?
#
loop_
_entity_poly.entity_id
_entity_poly.type
_entity_poly.pdbx_seq_one_letter_code
_entity_poly.pdbx_strand_id
1 'polypeptide(L)'
;MMLALTLPVTKLITMAAVSLSALFGPPRIQVTEVTPGHTAPAGAVLLVEGHHHQESATLTITGRAEGMKNGQRITLPLKLDPAGGGRFAVMRQWTVGTPWVLVLAAGQGEDGAHGVAEALVKIDASGKLVGIEYPAAGWIGTSNTPKRTSTDAINSVLLTLASKR
;
A
#
# COMPACT_ATOMS: atom_id res chain seq x y z
N MET A 1 -49.26 -15.69 63.79
CA MET A 1 -48.91 -14.62 62.84
C MET A 1 -47.39 -14.45 62.87
N MET A 2 -46.70 -14.86 61.80
CA MET A 2 -45.47 -14.28 61.23
C MET A 2 -44.85 -15.32 60.28
N LEU A 3 -45.06 -15.12 58.99
CA LEU A 3 -44.40 -15.88 57.91
C LEU A 3 -43.15 -15.07 57.53
N ALA A 4 -41.95 -15.62 57.75
CA ALA A 4 -40.70 -14.98 57.37
C ALA A 4 -40.37 -15.32 55.91
N LEU A 5 -40.39 -14.31 55.04
CA LEU A 5 -40.06 -14.42 53.62
C LEU A 5 -38.56 -14.16 53.43
N THR A 6 -37.76 -15.20 53.15
CA THR A 6 -36.34 -15.06 52.81
C THR A 6 -36.18 -14.91 51.30
N LEU A 7 -35.69 -13.75 50.84
CA LEU A 7 -35.34 -13.51 49.44
C LEU A 7 -33.93 -14.05 49.13
N PRO A 8 -33.71 -14.77 48.02
CA PRO A 8 -32.37 -15.14 47.60
C PRO A 8 -31.66 -13.95 46.93
N VAL A 9 -30.43 -13.66 47.39
CA VAL A 9 -29.53 -12.68 46.76
C VAL A 9 -28.91 -13.32 45.51
N THR A 10 -29.41 -12.94 44.33
CA THR A 10 -28.84 -13.36 43.05
C THR A 10 -27.54 -12.59 42.79
N LYS A 11 -26.39 -13.28 42.87
CA LYS A 11 -25.10 -12.71 42.45
C LYS A 11 -25.06 -12.61 40.93
N LEU A 12 -25.11 -11.38 40.41
CA LEU A 12 -24.82 -11.09 39.01
C LEU A 12 -23.33 -11.35 38.76
N ILE A 13 -23.00 -12.37 37.98
CA ILE A 13 -21.64 -12.58 37.46
C ILE A 13 -21.51 -11.72 36.20
N THR A 14 -20.83 -10.59 36.31
CA THR A 14 -20.49 -9.74 35.15
C THR A 14 -19.41 -10.44 34.34
N MET A 15 -19.78 -11.06 33.22
CA MET A 15 -18.81 -11.52 32.23
C MET A 15 -18.15 -10.29 31.59
N ALA A 16 -16.87 -10.06 31.91
CA ALA A 16 -16.05 -9.13 31.17
C ALA A 16 -15.85 -9.71 29.75
N ALA A 17 -16.48 -9.10 28.76
CA ALA A 17 -16.19 -9.37 27.37
C ALA A 17 -14.73 -8.97 27.10
N VAL A 18 -13.85 -9.96 26.97
CA VAL A 18 -12.49 -9.73 26.47
C VAL A 18 -12.63 -9.42 24.99
N SER A 19 -12.62 -8.14 24.65
CA SER A 19 -12.54 -7.69 23.26
C SER A 19 -11.26 -8.27 22.65
N LEU A 20 -11.38 -9.25 21.74
CA LEU A 20 -10.30 -9.59 20.81
C LEU A 20 -10.12 -8.38 19.88
N SER A 21 -9.37 -7.39 20.33
CA SER A 21 -8.83 -6.38 19.43
C SER A 21 -8.04 -7.11 18.36
N ALA A 22 -8.53 -7.05 17.13
CA ALA A 22 -7.90 -7.60 15.94
C ALA A 22 -6.40 -7.28 15.95
N LEU A 23 -5.57 -8.31 16.18
CA LEU A 23 -4.12 -8.23 16.26
C LEU A 23 -3.47 -8.09 14.86
N PHE A 24 -4.17 -7.40 13.94
CA PHE A 24 -3.83 -7.35 12.52
C PHE A 24 -3.48 -5.90 12.16
N GLY A 25 -2.18 -5.59 12.14
CA GLY A 25 -1.70 -4.33 11.58
C GLY A 25 -1.90 -4.30 10.06
N PRO A 26 -2.23 -3.15 9.46
CA PRO A 26 -2.43 -3.04 8.01
C PRO A 26 -1.17 -3.38 7.21
N PRO A 27 -1.31 -3.74 5.92
CA PRO A 27 -0.14 -3.95 5.06
C PRO A 27 0.70 -2.67 4.98
N ARG A 28 2.00 -2.84 4.78
CA ARG A 28 2.95 -1.75 4.50
C ARG A 28 3.70 -2.06 3.21
N ILE A 29 4.11 -1.01 2.51
CA ILE A 29 4.97 -1.10 1.33
C ILE A 29 6.17 -0.16 1.53
N GLN A 30 7.34 -0.62 1.14
CA GLN A 30 8.57 0.15 1.11
C GLN A 30 9.15 0.11 -0.30
N VAL A 31 9.58 1.26 -0.78
CA VAL A 31 10.25 1.41 -2.08
C VAL A 31 11.62 2.02 -1.84
N THR A 32 12.63 1.46 -2.49
CA THR A 32 14.01 1.93 -2.42
C THR A 32 14.55 2.13 -3.83
N GLU A 33 15.10 3.31 -4.10
CA GLU A 33 15.84 3.58 -5.33
C GLU A 33 17.15 2.79 -5.32
N VAL A 34 17.43 2.08 -6.42
CA VAL A 34 18.67 1.32 -6.56
C VAL A 34 19.81 2.28 -6.90
N THR A 35 20.64 2.56 -5.91
CA THR A 35 21.90 3.33 -6.03
C THR A 35 23.13 2.42 -5.88
N PRO A 36 24.35 2.87 -6.27
CA PRO A 36 25.57 2.10 -6.07
C PRO A 36 25.72 1.63 -4.61
N GLY A 37 26.01 0.34 -4.43
CA GLY A 37 26.10 -0.30 -3.10
C GLY A 37 24.86 -1.14 -2.72
N HIS A 38 23.73 -1.00 -3.42
CA HIS A 38 22.61 -1.91 -3.25
C HIS A 38 22.89 -3.28 -3.89
N THR A 39 22.47 -4.34 -3.20
CA THR A 39 22.37 -5.68 -3.80
C THR A 39 21.02 -5.82 -4.49
N ALA A 40 21.01 -5.73 -5.82
CA ALA A 40 19.82 -5.82 -6.67
C ALA A 40 20.14 -6.55 -8.00
N PRO A 41 19.14 -7.15 -8.66
CA PRO A 41 19.30 -7.68 -10.00
C PRO A 41 19.81 -6.62 -10.99
N ALA A 42 20.59 -7.05 -11.99
CA ALA A 42 21.10 -6.14 -13.01
C ALA A 42 19.96 -5.41 -13.75
N GLY A 43 20.07 -4.09 -13.88
CA GLY A 43 19.05 -3.24 -14.52
C GLY A 43 17.86 -2.87 -13.64
N ALA A 44 17.81 -3.33 -12.39
CA ALA A 44 16.82 -2.86 -11.42
C ALA A 44 17.05 -1.38 -11.11
N VAL A 45 15.95 -0.61 -11.11
CA VAL A 45 15.96 0.81 -10.73
C VAL A 45 15.24 1.04 -9.39
N LEU A 46 14.38 0.11 -9.00
CA LEU A 46 13.73 0.12 -7.68
C LEU A 46 13.72 -1.29 -7.09
N LEU A 47 13.79 -1.35 -5.77
CA LEU A 47 13.40 -2.49 -4.97
C LEU A 47 12.11 -2.16 -4.23
N VAL A 48 11.18 -3.11 -4.21
CA VAL A 48 9.86 -2.98 -3.58
C VAL A 48 9.68 -4.12 -2.61
N GLU A 49 9.31 -3.81 -1.39
CA GLU A 49 9.05 -4.78 -0.34
C GLU A 49 7.70 -4.49 0.29
N GLY A 50 6.97 -5.54 0.64
CA GLY A 50 5.76 -5.40 1.41
C GLY A 50 5.86 -6.15 2.72
N HIS A 51 5.32 -5.57 3.78
CA HIS A 51 5.38 -6.11 5.13
C HIS A 51 3.97 -6.28 5.69
N HIS A 52 3.73 -7.44 6.32
CA HIS A 52 2.57 -7.70 7.15
C HIS A 52 2.99 -8.57 8.34
N HIS A 53 2.23 -8.49 9.43
CA HIS A 53 2.64 -9.02 10.75
C HIS A 53 2.59 -10.56 10.89
N GLN A 54 2.07 -11.32 9.92
CA GLN A 54 1.99 -12.79 9.99
C GLN A 54 2.27 -13.45 8.65
N GLU A 55 3.20 -14.39 8.58
CA GLU A 55 3.73 -15.08 7.38
C GLU A 55 2.70 -15.78 6.47
N SER A 56 1.42 -15.86 6.83
CA SER A 56 0.43 -16.71 6.11
C SER A 56 -0.60 -15.96 5.27
N ALA A 57 -0.65 -14.62 5.27
CA ALA A 57 -1.42 -13.89 4.27
C ALA A 57 -0.58 -13.72 3.00
N THR A 58 -1.05 -14.20 1.85
CA THR A 58 -0.43 -13.93 0.55
C THR A 58 -0.49 -12.44 0.25
N LEU A 59 0.55 -11.72 0.64
CA LEU A 59 0.71 -10.32 0.27
C LEU A 59 1.09 -10.25 -1.21
N THR A 60 0.24 -9.62 -2.01
CA THR A 60 0.47 -9.49 -3.44
C THR A 60 1.06 -8.13 -3.75
N ILE A 61 2.27 -8.11 -4.31
CA ILE A 61 2.89 -6.89 -4.82
C ILE A 61 2.51 -6.71 -6.29
N THR A 62 1.98 -5.54 -6.63
CA THR A 62 1.63 -5.17 -8.01
C THR A 62 2.19 -3.79 -8.34
N GLY A 63 2.24 -3.46 -9.63
CA GLY A 63 2.67 -2.15 -10.08
C GLY A 63 2.07 -1.75 -11.41
N ARG A 64 1.85 -0.45 -11.58
CA ARG A 64 1.52 0.16 -12.87
C ARG A 64 2.17 1.53 -12.99
N ALA A 65 2.57 1.90 -14.20
CA ALA A 65 3.02 3.24 -14.53
C ALA A 65 1.88 4.05 -15.14
N GLU A 66 1.61 5.20 -14.58
CA GLU A 66 0.60 6.15 -15.02
C GLU A 66 1.31 7.33 -15.67
N GLY A 67 0.91 7.70 -16.88
CA GLY A 67 1.46 8.82 -17.62
C GLY A 67 0.36 9.62 -18.31
N MET A 68 0.76 10.70 -18.98
CA MET A 68 -0.14 11.52 -19.80
C MET A 68 0.40 11.60 -21.23
N LYS A 69 -0.45 11.30 -22.22
CA LYS A 69 -0.15 11.47 -23.64
C LYS A 69 -1.32 12.18 -24.30
N ASN A 70 -1.05 13.32 -24.95
CA ASN A 70 -2.08 14.14 -25.62
C ASN A 70 -3.28 14.49 -24.73
N GLY A 71 -3.04 14.81 -23.46
CA GLY A 71 -4.11 15.15 -22.50
C GLY A 71 -4.90 13.94 -21.97
N GLN A 72 -4.58 12.72 -22.41
CA GLN A 72 -5.20 11.50 -21.92
C GLN A 72 -4.25 10.72 -21.01
N ARG A 73 -4.82 10.10 -19.98
CA ARG A 73 -4.09 9.18 -19.11
C ARG A 73 -3.76 7.90 -19.88
N ILE A 74 -2.52 7.45 -19.74
CA ILE A 74 -2.06 6.15 -20.20
C ILE A 74 -1.57 5.34 -19.01
N THR A 75 -1.88 4.04 -19.01
CA THR A 75 -1.51 3.11 -17.96
C THR A 75 -0.73 1.96 -18.56
N LEU A 76 0.44 1.67 -18.00
CA LEU A 76 1.28 0.53 -18.37
C LEU A 76 1.39 -0.41 -17.17
N PRO A 77 1.02 -1.69 -17.28
CA PRO A 77 1.32 -2.65 -16.21
C PRO A 77 2.83 -2.79 -16.07
N LEU A 78 3.32 -2.81 -14.82
CA LEU A 78 4.74 -3.03 -14.56
C LEU A 78 4.97 -4.50 -14.27
N LYS A 79 6.01 -5.06 -14.90
CA LYS A 79 6.59 -6.33 -14.47
C LYS A 79 7.44 -6.11 -13.23
N LEU A 80 7.23 -6.94 -12.20
CA LEU A 80 7.98 -6.98 -10.97
C LEU A 80 8.64 -8.35 -10.85
N ASP A 81 9.97 -8.38 -10.81
CA ASP A 81 10.73 -9.61 -10.79
C ASP A 81 11.17 -9.95 -9.35
N PRO A 82 11.01 -11.20 -8.87
CA PRO A 82 11.50 -11.59 -7.55
C PRO A 82 13.00 -11.29 -7.38
N ALA A 83 13.35 -10.62 -6.28
CA ALA A 83 14.73 -10.22 -5.95
C ALA A 83 15.26 -10.88 -4.66
N GLY A 84 14.51 -11.85 -4.12
CA GLY A 84 14.84 -12.58 -2.89
C GLY A 84 14.50 -11.81 -1.61
N GLY A 85 14.23 -12.56 -0.53
CA GLY A 85 13.87 -11.99 0.78
C GLY A 85 12.60 -11.16 0.75
N GLY A 86 11.57 -11.59 0.02
CA GLY A 86 10.28 -10.86 -0.08
C GLY A 86 10.32 -9.58 -0.93
N ARG A 87 11.47 -9.23 -1.51
CA ARG A 87 11.65 -8.05 -2.36
C ARG A 87 11.39 -8.36 -3.82
N PHE A 88 10.94 -7.33 -4.53
CA PHE A 88 10.71 -7.34 -5.96
C PHE A 88 11.52 -6.22 -6.63
N ALA A 89 12.20 -6.55 -7.72
CA ALA A 89 12.90 -5.60 -8.55
C ALA A 89 11.96 -5.03 -9.62
N VAL A 90 12.01 -3.71 -9.78
CA VAL A 90 11.37 -3.02 -10.91
C VAL A 90 12.47 -2.57 -11.86
N MET A 91 12.40 -3.03 -13.10
CA MET A 91 13.20 -2.52 -14.20
C MET A 91 12.51 -1.31 -14.84
N ARG A 92 13.29 -0.42 -15.47
CA ARG A 92 12.73 0.71 -16.23
C ARG A 92 11.92 0.17 -17.41
N GLN A 93 10.62 0.47 -17.42
CA GLN A 93 9.67 0.03 -18.45
C GLN A 93 8.90 1.20 -19.09
N TRP A 94 9.08 2.42 -18.57
CA TRP A 94 8.46 3.65 -19.04
C TRP A 94 9.39 4.43 -19.97
N THR A 95 8.80 5.21 -20.88
CA THR A 95 9.56 6.00 -21.86
C THR A 95 10.03 7.34 -21.27
N VAL A 96 11.18 7.81 -21.76
CA VAL A 96 11.64 9.19 -21.53
C VAL A 96 10.80 10.18 -22.37
N GLY A 97 10.89 11.47 -22.04
CA GLY A 97 10.15 12.56 -22.69
C GLY A 97 8.75 12.81 -22.12
N THR A 98 8.31 12.04 -21.14
CA THR A 98 7.01 12.20 -20.47
C THR A 98 7.16 11.86 -18.98
N PRO A 99 6.60 12.65 -18.05
CA PRO A 99 6.59 12.28 -16.64
C PRO A 99 5.69 11.08 -16.36
N TRP A 100 6.07 10.29 -15.36
CA TRP A 100 5.32 9.12 -14.93
C TRP A 100 5.11 9.12 -13.41
N VAL A 101 4.01 8.51 -12.98
CA VAL A 101 3.81 8.09 -11.59
C VAL A 101 3.72 6.58 -11.59
N LEU A 102 4.67 5.90 -10.95
CA LEU A 102 4.57 4.48 -10.71
C LEU A 102 3.75 4.27 -9.46
N VAL A 103 2.61 3.60 -9.59
CA VAL A 103 1.75 3.19 -8.49
C VAL A 103 2.11 1.75 -8.16
N LEU A 104 2.86 1.59 -7.07
CA LEU A 104 3.26 0.28 -6.53
C LEU A 104 2.34 -0.04 -5.36
N ALA A 105 1.82 -1.27 -5.29
CA ALA A 105 0.82 -1.63 -4.31
C ALA A 105 1.14 -2.97 -3.65
N ALA A 106 0.93 -3.03 -2.33
CA ALA A 106 0.94 -4.23 -1.51
C ALA A 106 -0.48 -4.49 -1.01
N GLY A 107 -1.14 -5.49 -1.59
CA GLY A 107 -2.49 -5.90 -1.23
C GLY A 107 -2.48 -7.08 -0.25
N GLN A 108 -3.35 -7.01 0.77
CA GLN A 108 -3.60 -8.12 1.70
C GLN A 108 -4.93 -8.80 1.38
N GLY A 109 -4.92 -10.13 1.25
CA GLY A 109 -6.09 -10.91 0.83
C GLY A 109 -6.36 -10.81 -0.68
N GLU A 110 -7.39 -11.51 -1.14
CA GLU A 110 -7.81 -11.47 -2.54
C GLU A 110 -8.14 -10.03 -2.96
N ASP A 111 -7.52 -9.56 -4.05
CA ASP A 111 -7.63 -8.20 -4.59
C ASP A 111 -7.36 -7.04 -3.61
N GLY A 112 -6.77 -7.32 -2.45
CA GLY A 112 -6.55 -6.35 -1.38
C GLY A 112 -7.77 -6.13 -0.47
N ALA A 113 -8.66 -7.12 -0.34
CA ALA A 113 -9.85 -7.07 0.50
C ALA A 113 -9.59 -6.68 1.97
N HIS A 114 -8.37 -6.86 2.47
CA HIS A 114 -7.97 -6.52 3.84
C HIS A 114 -7.08 -5.27 3.93
N GLY A 115 -6.94 -4.54 2.83
CA GLY A 115 -6.15 -3.30 2.76
C GLY A 115 -5.16 -3.32 1.61
N VAL A 116 -4.84 -2.12 1.13
CA VAL A 116 -3.86 -1.92 0.06
C VAL A 116 -2.97 -0.74 0.43
N ALA A 117 -1.71 -1.03 0.71
CA ALA A 117 -0.70 0.01 0.86
C ALA A 117 -0.12 0.36 -0.51
N GLU A 118 -0.06 1.65 -0.83
CA GLU A 118 0.52 2.11 -2.09
C GLU A 118 1.74 3.02 -1.85
N ALA A 119 2.61 3.05 -2.85
CA ALA A 119 3.67 4.03 -2.98
C ALA A 119 3.58 4.65 -4.38
N LEU A 120 3.62 5.98 -4.43
CA LEU A 120 3.66 6.77 -5.65
C LEU A 120 5.09 7.20 -5.91
N VAL A 121 5.74 6.54 -6.88
CA VAL A 121 7.09 6.91 -7.32
C VAL A 121 6.97 7.92 -8.44
N LYS A 122 7.49 9.11 -8.21
CA LYS A 122 7.43 10.25 -9.14
C LYS A 122 8.65 10.21 -10.05
N ILE A 123 8.41 10.13 -11.35
CA ILE A 123 9.42 10.11 -12.39
C ILE A 123 9.24 11.36 -13.26
N ASP A 124 10.30 12.13 -13.45
CA ASP A 124 10.27 13.31 -14.33
C ASP A 124 10.36 12.94 -15.82
N ALA A 125 10.28 13.94 -16.70
CA ALA A 125 10.35 13.72 -18.14
C ALA A 125 11.74 13.23 -18.63
N SER A 126 12.81 13.42 -17.87
CA SER A 126 14.12 12.79 -18.15
C SER A 126 14.11 11.29 -17.81
N GLY A 127 13.06 10.84 -17.11
CA GLY A 127 12.90 9.49 -16.61
C GLY A 127 13.61 9.28 -15.28
N LYS A 128 14.03 10.32 -14.57
CA LYS A 128 14.69 10.22 -13.27
C LYS A 128 13.66 10.16 -12.14
N LEU A 129 13.95 9.40 -11.08
CA LEU A 129 13.18 9.45 -9.84
C LEU A 129 13.39 10.80 -9.15
N VAL A 130 12.28 11.48 -8.84
CA VAL A 130 12.29 12.79 -8.18
C VAL A 130 11.55 12.79 -6.85
N GLY A 131 10.93 11.68 -6.48
CA GLY A 131 10.34 11.51 -5.15
C GLY A 131 9.57 10.20 -5.01
N ILE A 132 9.37 9.80 -3.76
CA ILE A 132 8.49 8.70 -3.37
C ILE A 132 7.51 9.28 -2.37
N GLU A 133 6.22 9.04 -2.59
CA GLU A 133 5.15 9.45 -1.68
C GLU A 133 4.36 8.23 -1.24
N TYR A 134 4.06 8.13 0.05
CA TYR A 134 3.21 7.09 0.62
C TYR A 134 1.86 7.73 0.98
N PRO A 135 0.78 7.46 0.22
CA PRO A 135 -0.53 8.00 0.51
C PRO A 135 -0.97 7.63 1.94
N ALA A 136 -1.53 8.61 2.64
CA ALA A 136 -2.03 8.39 3.99
C ALA A 136 -3.12 7.31 4.00
N ALA A 137 -3.16 6.53 5.09
CA ALA A 137 -4.25 5.59 5.32
C ALA A 137 -5.59 6.32 5.32
N GLY A 138 -6.62 5.63 4.83
CA GLY A 138 -7.99 6.11 4.81
C GLY A 138 -8.87 5.28 5.74
N TRP A 139 -10.03 5.80 6.09
CA TRP A 139 -11.00 5.01 6.87
C TRP A 139 -11.70 3.98 5.97
N ILE A 140 -11.68 2.71 6.41
CA ILE A 140 -12.50 1.61 5.88
C ILE A 140 -13.32 1.07 7.06
N GLY A 141 -14.64 1.31 7.07
CA GLY A 141 -15.48 1.00 8.23
C GLY A 141 -15.03 1.76 9.48
N THR A 142 -14.65 1.05 10.53
CA THR A 142 -14.16 1.61 11.81
C THR A 142 -12.64 1.65 11.93
N SER A 143 -11.89 1.29 10.88
CA SER A 143 -10.42 1.17 10.93
C SER A 143 -9.74 2.12 9.95
N ASN A 144 -8.61 2.69 10.36
CA ASN A 144 -7.74 3.49 9.50
C ASN A 144 -6.77 2.55 8.76
N THR A 145 -7.12 2.18 7.54
CA THR A 145 -6.42 1.18 6.74
C THR A 145 -5.90 1.83 5.45
N PRO A 146 -4.67 1.53 5.00
CA PRO A 146 -4.21 1.92 3.67
C PRO A 146 -5.22 1.52 2.60
N LYS A 147 -5.55 2.48 1.72
CA LYS A 147 -6.49 2.31 0.61
C LYS A 147 -5.82 2.71 -0.70
N ARG A 148 -6.39 2.25 -1.81
CA ARG A 148 -5.95 2.63 -3.15
C ARG A 148 -6.08 4.15 -3.36
N THR A 149 -5.06 4.72 -3.97
CA THR A 149 -5.01 6.13 -4.38
C THR A 149 -6.07 6.36 -5.45
N SER A 150 -6.84 7.44 -5.32
CA SER A 150 -7.84 7.79 -6.32
C SER A 150 -7.19 8.22 -7.64
N THR A 151 -7.90 8.01 -8.74
CA THR A 151 -7.48 8.48 -10.06
C THR A 151 -7.19 9.98 -10.07
N ASP A 152 -8.02 10.78 -9.39
CA ASP A 152 -7.85 12.23 -9.31
C ASP A 152 -6.58 12.63 -8.56
N ALA A 153 -6.25 11.96 -7.46
CA ALA A 153 -5.01 12.23 -6.74
C ALA A 153 -3.78 11.91 -7.63
N ILE A 154 -3.81 10.80 -8.37
CA ILE A 154 -2.74 10.49 -9.32
C ILE A 154 -2.68 11.53 -10.46
N ASN A 155 -3.84 12.01 -10.95
CA ASN A 155 -3.90 13.05 -12.00
C ASN A 155 -3.25 14.35 -11.50
N SER A 156 -3.54 14.76 -10.27
CA SER A 156 -2.94 15.95 -9.65
C SER A 156 -1.42 15.84 -9.55
N VAL A 157 -0.89 14.65 -9.20
CA VAL A 157 0.57 14.43 -9.17
C VAL A 157 1.16 14.52 -10.58
N LEU A 158 0.53 13.90 -11.57
CA LEU A 158 0.99 13.96 -12.97
C LEU A 158 1.01 15.38 -13.53
N LEU A 159 -0.04 16.17 -13.28
CA LEU A 159 -0.10 17.58 -13.68
C LEU A 159 1.00 18.40 -13.00
N THR A 160 1.26 18.14 -11.72
CA THR A 160 2.36 18.79 -10.97
C THR A 160 3.74 18.44 -11.55
N LEU A 161 3.95 17.20 -11.99
CA LEU A 161 5.21 16.81 -12.63
C LEU A 161 5.36 17.43 -14.02
N ALA A 162 4.25 17.55 -14.76
CA ALA A 162 4.25 18.14 -16.10
C ALA A 162 4.48 19.66 -16.10
N SER A 163 4.16 20.37 -15.00
CA SER A 163 4.38 21.81 -14.89
C SER A 163 5.80 22.22 -14.51
N LYS A 164 6.62 21.28 -13.98
CA LYS A 164 8.01 21.52 -13.57
C LYS A 164 9.03 21.41 -14.72
N ARG A 165 8.60 21.65 -15.96
CA ARG A 165 9.45 21.62 -17.16
C ARG A 165 10.36 22.83 -17.26
#